data_AF-A0A6G1RSV0-F1
#
_entry.id   AF-A0A6G1RSV0-F1
#
_cell.length_a   1.000
_cell.length_b   1.000
_cell.length_c   1.000
_cell.angle_alpha   90.00
_cell.angle_beta   90.00
_cell.angle_gamma   90.00
#
_symmetry.space_group_name_H-M   'P 1'
#
loop_
_entity.id
_entity.type
_entity.pdbx_description
1 polymer ?
#
loop_
_entity_poly.entity_id
_entity_poly.type
_entity_poly.pdbx_seq_one_letter_code
_entity_poly.pdbx_strand_id
1 'polypeptide(L)'
;PPAWHRSCLQSPSPRHSLWPACSFCPRMEGSEELESSLLTQPWASVCFGESLFLAKACFRDSDYILLISDLSSVWYESADAEAVGQRSKELNKRLTVRVSSFLHHLSNLMCPLLAGQPDATTTFSCHRTASGLILHVKSELSGLPFYWDFHCCPAPVEMVSRHLVQPLIRMSLVLQHQVQELTSLLLQKDAEIEEYR
;
A
#
# COMPACT_ATOMS: atom_id res chain seq x y z
N PRO A 1 -40.51 39.63 -39.51
CA PRO A 1 -41.09 38.78 -38.44
C PRO A 1 -41.39 37.36 -38.97
N PRO A 2 -40.95 36.25 -38.34
CA PRO A 2 -40.38 36.09 -37.00
C PRO A 2 -38.88 35.77 -37.01
N ALA A 3 -38.27 35.87 -35.83
CA ALA A 3 -36.84 35.77 -35.56
C ALA A 3 -36.53 34.48 -34.82
N TRP A 4 -35.61 33.65 -35.34
CA TRP A 4 -34.80 32.70 -34.56
C TRP A 4 -33.52 32.39 -35.37
N HIS A 5 -32.48 33.18 -35.17
CA HIS A 5 -31.12 32.80 -35.56
C HIS A 5 -30.19 32.89 -34.36
N ARG A 6 -29.36 31.85 -34.28
CA ARG A 6 -28.40 31.48 -33.23
C ARG A 6 -27.52 32.64 -32.75
N SER A 7 -27.26 32.66 -31.45
CA SER A 7 -25.91 32.95 -30.96
C SER A 7 -25.64 32.18 -29.68
N CYS A 8 -24.60 31.35 -29.76
CA CYS A 8 -23.95 30.71 -28.64
C CYS A 8 -23.42 31.81 -27.70
N LEU A 9 -23.89 31.82 -26.45
CA LEU A 9 -23.27 32.58 -25.38
C LEU A 9 -22.74 31.60 -24.33
N GLN A 10 -21.45 31.76 -24.09
CA GLN A 10 -20.56 31.01 -23.22
C GLN A 10 -21.15 30.73 -21.83
N SER A 11 -21.08 29.47 -21.44
CA SER A 11 -21.11 29.05 -20.04
C SER A 11 -19.66 28.95 -19.53
N PRO A 12 -19.32 29.50 -18.36
CA PRO A 12 -17.96 29.43 -17.84
C PRO A 12 -17.69 28.04 -17.25
N SER A 13 -16.65 27.39 -17.74
CA SER A 13 -16.11 26.14 -17.20
C SER A 13 -15.67 26.31 -15.74
N PRO A 14 -15.94 25.36 -14.84
CA PRO A 14 -15.37 25.38 -13.50
C PRO A 14 -13.87 25.09 -13.56
N ARG A 15 -13.14 25.85 -12.74
CA ARG A 15 -11.69 25.89 -12.64
C ARG A 15 -11.12 24.49 -12.39
N HIS A 16 -10.29 24.03 -13.33
CA HIS A 16 -9.37 22.93 -13.10
C HIS A 16 -8.40 23.32 -11.98
N SER A 17 -8.53 22.68 -10.82
CA SER A 17 -7.45 22.53 -9.86
C SER A 17 -6.39 21.62 -10.49
N LEU A 18 -5.43 22.25 -11.16
CA LEU A 18 -4.21 21.63 -11.67
C LEU A 18 -3.38 21.15 -10.49
N TRP A 19 -3.53 19.89 -10.10
CA TRP A 19 -2.50 19.18 -9.35
C TRP A 19 -1.44 18.76 -10.35
N PRO A 20 -0.14 19.00 -10.10
CA PRO A 20 0.88 18.61 -11.05
C PRO A 20 0.85 17.10 -11.25
N ALA A 21 0.83 16.68 -12.51
CA ALA A 21 1.09 15.31 -12.91
C ALA A 21 2.37 14.83 -12.22
N CYS A 22 2.32 13.60 -11.66
CA CYS A 22 3.45 12.86 -11.10
C CYS A 22 4.71 13.07 -11.95
N SER A 23 5.52 14.03 -11.56
CA SER A 23 6.79 14.35 -12.21
C SER A 23 7.84 14.08 -11.16
N PHE A 24 8.50 12.92 -11.31
CA PHE A 24 9.70 12.50 -10.61
C PHE A 24 9.69 12.69 -9.09
N CYS A 25 9.37 11.63 -8.34
CA CYS A 25 9.89 11.51 -6.97
C CYS A 25 11.42 11.37 -7.08
N PRO A 26 12.23 12.36 -6.64
CA PRO A 26 13.68 12.21 -6.68
C PRO A 26 14.08 11.16 -5.64
N ARG A 27 14.93 10.22 -6.05
CA ARG A 27 15.50 9.19 -5.19
C ARG A 27 16.41 9.86 -4.15
N MET A 28 15.94 9.98 -2.91
CA MET A 28 16.68 10.53 -1.77
C MET A 28 17.37 9.39 -0.99
N GLU A 29 18.55 9.65 -0.43
CA GLU A 29 19.40 8.67 0.27
C GLU A 29 18.77 8.10 1.55
N GLY A 30 17.73 8.72 2.11
CA GLY A 30 16.90 8.14 3.18
C GLY A 30 15.90 7.07 2.72
N SER A 31 15.68 6.93 1.41
CA SER A 31 14.73 5.97 0.82
C SER A 31 15.21 4.53 0.93
N GLU A 32 16.53 4.28 0.92
CA GLU A 32 17.06 2.93 0.78
C GLU A 32 16.87 2.06 2.03
N GLU A 33 17.00 2.65 3.22
CA GLU A 33 16.78 1.92 4.47
C GLU A 33 15.30 1.59 4.67
N LEU A 34 14.42 2.53 4.32
CA LEU A 34 12.97 2.36 4.40
C LEU A 34 12.50 1.26 3.43
N GLU A 35 12.98 1.29 2.18
CA GLU A 35 12.75 0.22 1.21
C GLU A 35 13.30 -1.12 1.69
N SER A 36 14.50 -1.14 2.28
CA SER A 36 15.09 -2.35 2.84
C SER A 36 14.26 -2.92 3.98
N SER A 37 13.69 -2.05 4.82
CA SER A 37 12.79 -2.45 5.90
C SER A 37 11.46 -2.99 5.37
N LEU A 38 10.95 -2.45 4.25
CA LEU A 38 9.75 -2.96 3.58
C LEU A 38 9.95 -4.35 2.97
N LEU A 39 11.17 -4.71 2.56
CA LEU A 39 11.45 -6.05 2.03
C LEU A 39 11.22 -7.15 3.07
N THR A 40 11.50 -6.87 4.33
CA THR A 40 11.31 -7.84 5.42
C THR A 40 9.86 -7.91 5.90
N GLN A 41 9.00 -6.97 5.48
CA GLN A 41 7.58 -6.99 5.83
C GLN A 41 6.84 -8.05 5.00
N PRO A 42 6.02 -8.90 5.65
CA PRO A 42 5.22 -9.89 4.96
C PRO A 42 4.09 -9.22 4.16
N TRP A 43 3.70 -9.86 3.06
CA TRP A 43 2.45 -9.53 2.38
C TRP A 43 1.27 -10.06 3.20
N ALA A 44 0.34 -9.17 3.53
CA ALA A 44 -0.89 -9.50 4.24
C ALA A 44 -2.09 -9.37 3.29
N SER A 45 -3.08 -10.25 3.45
CA SER A 45 -4.37 -10.08 2.80
C SER A 45 -5.21 -9.09 3.59
N VAL A 46 -5.74 -8.07 2.93
CA VAL A 46 -6.54 -7.00 3.53
C VAL A 46 -7.79 -6.73 2.70
N CYS A 47 -8.86 -6.33 3.38
CA CYS A 47 -10.11 -5.92 2.74
C CYS A 47 -10.28 -4.41 2.87
N PHE A 48 -10.47 -3.72 1.74
CA PHE A 48 -10.83 -2.30 1.70
C PHE A 48 -12.23 -2.17 1.12
N GLY A 49 -13.23 -1.95 1.97
CA GLY A 49 -14.63 -2.12 1.60
C GLY A 49 -14.91 -3.57 1.17
N GLU A 50 -15.38 -3.74 -0.07
CA GLU A 50 -15.72 -5.06 -0.65
C GLU A 50 -14.58 -5.70 -1.47
N SER A 51 -13.43 -5.03 -1.57
CA SER A 51 -12.32 -5.46 -2.42
C SER A 51 -11.17 -6.05 -1.62
N LEU A 52 -10.64 -7.19 -2.09
CA LEU A 52 -9.49 -7.88 -1.51
C LEU A 52 -8.19 -7.39 -2.14
N PHE A 53 -7.20 -7.13 -1.31
CA PHE A 53 -5.86 -6.74 -1.71
C PHE A 53 -4.80 -7.52 -0.94
N LEU A 54 -3.58 -7.53 -1.48
CA LEU A 54 -2.37 -7.75 -0.72
C LEU A 54 -1.76 -6.39 -0.37
N ALA A 55 -1.35 -6.22 0.88
CA ALA A 55 -0.65 -5.02 1.30
C ALA A 55 0.53 -5.34 2.21
N LYS A 56 1.52 -4.46 2.21
CA LYS A 56 2.56 -4.41 3.23
C LYS A 56 3.05 -2.99 3.41
N ALA A 57 3.43 -2.65 4.63
CA ALA A 57 3.84 -1.29 4.98
C ALA A 57 4.98 -1.29 5.98
N CYS A 58 5.78 -0.24 5.96
CA CYS A 58 6.77 0.06 6.98
C CYS A 58 6.59 1.52 7.42
N PHE A 59 6.51 1.75 8.73
CA PHE A 59 6.38 3.06 9.35
C PHE A 59 7.61 3.32 10.21
N ARG A 60 8.15 4.54 10.14
CA ARG A 60 9.20 5.07 11.01
C ARG A 60 8.71 6.36 11.66
N ASP A 61 9.55 6.98 12.48
CA ASP A 61 9.22 8.25 13.15
C ASP A 61 9.15 9.45 12.19
N SER A 62 9.75 9.34 11.00
CA SER A 62 9.85 10.41 10.01
C SER A 62 9.20 10.11 8.67
N ASP A 63 8.87 8.86 8.38
CA ASP A 63 8.43 8.44 7.05
C ASP A 63 7.66 7.13 7.10
N TYR A 64 7.02 6.81 5.98
CA TYR A 64 6.46 5.49 5.74
C TYR A 64 6.55 5.12 4.27
N ILE A 65 6.46 3.81 4.02
CA ILE A 65 6.25 3.27 2.68
C ILE A 65 5.16 2.19 2.75
N LEU A 66 4.25 2.22 1.78
CA LEU A 66 3.12 1.31 1.64
C LEU A 66 3.10 0.74 0.22
N LEU A 67 2.90 -0.57 0.11
CA LEU A 67 2.76 -1.27 -1.15
C LEU A 67 1.45 -2.06 -1.14
N ILE A 68 0.63 -1.92 -2.18
CA ILE A 68 -0.68 -2.55 -2.32
C ILE A 68 -0.78 -3.22 -3.69
N SER A 69 -1.40 -4.39 -3.75
CA SER A 69 -1.68 -5.10 -5.01
C SER A 69 -3.05 -5.76 -4.99
N ASP A 70 -3.77 -5.69 -6.09
CA ASP A 70 -4.98 -6.48 -6.37
C ASP A 70 -4.65 -7.74 -7.21
N LEU A 71 -3.37 -8.14 -7.26
CA LEU A 71 -2.78 -9.17 -8.13
C LEU A 71 -2.83 -8.88 -9.64
N SER A 72 -3.51 -7.82 -10.07
CA SER A 72 -3.52 -7.35 -11.45
C SER A 72 -2.59 -6.15 -11.65
N SER A 73 -2.39 -5.36 -10.60
CA SER A 73 -1.59 -4.15 -10.57
C SER A 73 -0.94 -4.00 -9.20
N VAL A 74 0.09 -3.17 -9.13
CA VAL A 74 0.81 -2.87 -7.90
C VAL A 74 0.91 -1.35 -7.79
N TRP A 75 0.55 -0.82 -6.63
CA TRP A 75 0.65 0.59 -6.30
C TRP A 75 1.48 0.78 -5.05
N TYR A 76 2.16 1.91 -4.96
CA TYR A 76 2.96 2.26 -3.80
C TYR A 76 2.78 3.72 -3.45
N GLU A 77 3.04 4.04 -2.19
CA GLU A 77 3.26 5.38 -1.72
C GLU A 77 4.47 5.39 -0.78
N SER A 78 5.31 6.40 -0.92
CA SER A 78 6.33 6.77 0.06
C SER A 78 6.09 8.22 0.47
N ALA A 79 6.04 8.50 1.76
CA ALA A 79 5.85 9.85 2.26
C ALA A 79 6.80 10.13 3.42
N ASP A 80 7.43 11.29 3.39
CA ASP A 80 8.33 11.79 4.42
C ASP A 80 7.59 12.69 5.42
N ALA A 81 8.34 13.23 6.38
CA ALA A 81 7.77 14.02 7.46
C ALA A 81 7.09 15.31 6.96
N GLU A 82 7.60 15.89 5.87
CA GLU A 82 7.04 17.10 5.27
C GLU A 82 5.71 16.80 4.59
N ALA A 83 5.69 15.79 3.72
CA ALA A 83 4.48 15.33 3.04
C ALA A 83 3.41 14.91 4.06
N VAL A 84 3.82 14.21 5.12
CA VAL A 84 2.93 13.78 6.20
C VAL A 84 2.37 14.99 6.95
N GLY A 85 3.24 15.91 7.37
CA GLY A 85 2.85 17.10 8.12
C GLY A 85 1.95 18.06 7.33
N GLN A 86 2.15 18.15 6.00
CA GLN A 86 1.28 18.94 5.14
C GLN A 86 -0.10 18.30 4.99
N ARG A 87 -0.15 17.02 4.61
CA ARG A 87 -1.42 16.29 4.42
C ARG A 87 -2.20 16.17 5.72
N SER A 88 -1.53 16.00 6.86
CA SER A 88 -2.21 15.92 8.16
C SER A 88 -2.93 17.21 8.50
N LYS A 89 -2.35 18.38 8.19
CA LYS A 89 -2.98 19.69 8.40
C LYS A 89 -4.18 19.91 7.49
N GLU A 90 -4.10 19.42 6.25
CA GLU A 90 -5.19 19.54 5.28
C GLU A 90 -6.40 18.70 5.68
N LEU A 91 -6.17 17.43 6.05
CA LEU A 91 -7.23 16.47 6.38
C LEU A 91 -7.74 16.63 7.82
N ASN A 92 -6.89 17.04 8.75
CA ASN A 92 -7.20 17.09 10.19
C ASN A 92 -6.95 18.48 10.77
N LYS A 93 -7.69 19.48 10.29
CA LYS A 93 -7.53 20.91 10.66
C LYS A 93 -7.56 21.23 12.16
N ARG A 94 -8.15 20.34 12.98
CA ARG A 94 -8.28 20.50 14.43
C ARG A 94 -7.18 19.77 15.21
N LEU A 95 -6.40 18.89 14.57
CA LEU A 95 -5.33 18.13 15.20
C LEU A 95 -4.01 18.89 15.08
N THR A 96 -3.43 19.28 16.21
CA THR A 96 -2.07 19.83 16.27
C THR A 96 -1.18 18.82 16.98
N VAL A 97 -0.63 17.89 16.20
CA VAL A 97 0.17 16.76 16.70
C VAL A 97 1.51 16.73 15.96
N ARG A 98 2.58 16.28 16.63
CA ARG A 98 3.88 16.08 15.99
C ARG A 98 3.79 14.97 14.94
N VAL A 99 4.56 15.09 13.86
CA VAL A 99 4.55 14.12 12.75
C VAL A 99 4.86 12.70 13.23
N SER A 100 5.83 12.52 14.12
CA SER A 100 6.16 11.19 14.66
C SER A 100 4.99 10.55 15.42
N SER A 101 4.26 11.32 16.23
CA SER A 101 3.06 10.82 16.90
C SER A 101 1.92 10.52 15.92
N PHE A 102 1.83 11.27 14.83
CA PHE A 102 0.87 11.00 13.75
C PHE A 102 1.21 9.70 13.00
N LEU A 103 2.49 9.49 12.66
CA LEU A 103 2.99 8.27 12.02
C LEU A 103 2.83 7.04 12.92
N HIS A 104 3.12 7.19 14.22
CA HIS A 104 2.87 6.14 15.20
C HIS A 104 1.38 5.77 15.27
N HIS A 105 0.48 6.75 15.21
CA HIS A 105 -0.96 6.47 15.11
C HIS A 105 -1.31 5.72 13.83
N LEU A 106 -0.81 6.15 12.66
CA LEU A 106 -1.01 5.42 11.40
C LEU A 106 -0.51 3.98 11.48
N SER A 107 0.67 3.76 12.08
CA SER A 107 1.19 2.42 12.33
C SER A 107 0.24 1.59 13.21
N ASN A 108 -0.32 2.19 14.27
CA ASN A 108 -1.29 1.52 15.14
C ASN A 108 -2.62 1.18 14.44
N LEU A 109 -2.99 1.91 13.38
CA LEU A 109 -4.16 1.57 12.56
C LEU A 109 -3.84 0.46 11.55
N MET A 110 -2.66 0.52 10.93
CA MET A 110 -2.28 -0.39 9.84
C MET A 110 -1.72 -1.73 10.31
N CYS A 111 -0.94 -1.78 11.39
CA CYS A 111 -0.33 -3.02 11.87
C CYS A 111 -1.37 -4.09 12.25
N PRO A 112 -2.45 -3.78 13.00
CA PRO A 112 -3.50 -4.77 13.29
C PRO A 112 -4.21 -5.24 12.02
N LEU A 113 -4.50 -4.33 11.08
CA LEU A 113 -5.06 -4.68 9.78
C LEU A 113 -4.17 -5.67 9.01
N LEU A 114 -2.87 -5.38 8.92
CA LEU A 114 -1.88 -6.24 8.25
C LEU A 114 -1.65 -7.57 9.00
N ALA A 115 -1.91 -7.61 10.31
CA ALA A 115 -1.91 -8.85 11.08
C ALA A 115 -3.22 -9.66 10.93
N GLY A 116 -4.19 -9.18 10.14
CA GLY A 116 -5.50 -9.81 9.96
C GLY A 116 -6.44 -9.64 11.15
N GLN A 117 -6.19 -8.65 12.01
CA GLN A 117 -6.98 -8.31 13.20
C GLN A 117 -7.36 -6.82 13.16
N PRO A 118 -8.21 -6.39 12.22
CA PRO A 118 -8.58 -4.98 12.09
C PRO A 118 -9.36 -4.49 13.31
N ASP A 119 -9.12 -3.24 13.69
CA ASP A 119 -9.91 -2.57 14.72
C ASP A 119 -11.30 -2.21 14.18
N ALA A 120 -12.34 -2.56 14.93
CA ALA A 120 -13.73 -2.26 14.59
C ALA A 120 -14.03 -0.76 14.51
N THR A 121 -13.23 0.09 15.18
CA THR A 121 -13.41 1.54 15.13
C THR A 121 -12.79 2.19 13.89
N THR A 122 -11.95 1.46 13.16
CA THR A 122 -11.23 1.97 11.99
C THR A 122 -11.90 1.48 10.70
N THR A 123 -12.28 2.43 9.84
CA THR A 123 -12.85 2.14 8.53
C THR A 123 -11.81 2.37 7.45
N PHE A 124 -11.63 1.38 6.59
CA PHE A 124 -10.80 1.46 5.39
C PHE A 124 -11.66 1.35 4.14
N SER A 125 -11.46 2.27 3.19
CA SER A 125 -12.08 2.19 1.87
C SER A 125 -11.09 2.62 0.79
N CYS A 126 -11.23 2.10 -0.41
CA CYS A 126 -10.36 2.47 -1.51
C CYS A 126 -11.15 2.82 -2.75
N HIS A 127 -10.58 3.67 -3.60
CA HIS A 127 -11.10 3.89 -4.95
C HIS A 127 -9.95 4.06 -5.94
N ARG A 128 -10.15 3.54 -7.15
CA ARG A 128 -9.19 3.67 -8.25
C ARG A 128 -9.40 5.00 -8.95
N THR A 129 -8.31 5.67 -9.28
CA THR A 129 -8.28 6.91 -10.06
C THR A 129 -7.51 6.67 -11.35
N ALA A 130 -7.57 7.63 -12.29
CA ALA A 130 -6.79 7.54 -13.53
C ALA A 130 -5.28 7.50 -13.27
N SER A 131 -4.83 8.05 -12.14
CA SER A 131 -3.41 8.17 -11.77
C SER A 131 -2.93 7.14 -10.75
N GLY A 132 -3.80 6.27 -10.22
CA GLY A 132 -3.42 5.31 -9.19
C GLY A 132 -4.57 4.81 -8.32
N LEU A 133 -4.26 4.54 -7.06
CA LEU A 133 -5.19 4.04 -6.04
C LEU A 133 -5.15 4.99 -4.84
N ILE A 134 -6.33 5.42 -4.37
CA ILE A 134 -6.44 6.18 -3.12
C ILE A 134 -7.06 5.28 -2.07
N LEU A 135 -6.36 5.11 -0.94
CA LEU A 135 -6.84 4.38 0.23
C LEU A 135 -7.18 5.38 1.33
N HIS A 136 -8.46 5.46 1.68
CA HIS A 136 -8.98 6.27 2.76
C HIS A 136 -9.01 5.49 4.06
N VAL A 137 -8.58 6.16 5.12
CA VAL A 137 -8.64 5.69 6.51
C VAL A 137 -9.44 6.69 7.31
N LYS A 138 -10.45 6.20 8.01
CA LYS A 138 -11.20 6.96 9.00
C LYS A 138 -11.12 6.23 10.34
N SER A 139 -10.66 6.91 11.37
CA SER A 139 -10.62 6.39 12.73
C SER A 139 -10.88 7.51 13.74
N GLU A 140 -10.63 7.23 15.01
CA GLU A 140 -10.63 8.22 16.07
C GLU A 140 -9.26 8.31 16.74
N LEU A 141 -8.89 9.50 17.17
CA LEU A 141 -7.70 9.77 17.97
C LEU A 141 -8.12 10.59 19.19
N SER A 142 -8.09 9.97 20.38
CA SER A 142 -8.52 10.61 21.64
C SER A 142 -9.93 11.22 21.58
N GLY A 143 -10.87 10.53 20.93
CA GLY A 143 -12.26 10.97 20.75
C GLY A 143 -12.47 12.05 19.68
N LEU A 144 -11.43 12.40 18.92
CA LEU A 144 -11.53 13.28 17.76
C LEU A 144 -11.52 12.45 16.47
N PRO A 145 -12.35 12.80 15.46
CA PRO A 145 -12.28 12.18 14.14
C PRO A 145 -10.89 12.34 13.53
N PHE A 146 -10.35 11.24 13.02
CA PHE A 146 -9.06 11.16 12.35
C PHE A 146 -9.26 10.66 10.92
N TYR A 147 -8.62 11.35 9.97
CA TYR A 147 -8.69 11.04 8.54
C TYR A 147 -7.30 10.96 7.93
N TRP A 148 -7.10 9.97 7.06
CA TRP A 148 -5.88 9.86 6.28
C TRP A 148 -6.16 9.26 4.91
N ASP A 149 -5.55 9.84 3.89
CA ASP A 149 -5.62 9.32 2.52
C ASP A 149 -4.21 8.93 2.11
N PHE A 150 -4.00 7.66 1.77
CA PHE A 150 -2.80 7.20 1.09
C PHE A 150 -2.98 7.38 -0.42
N HIS A 151 -2.08 8.11 -1.06
CA HIS A 151 -2.12 8.39 -2.49
C HIS A 151 -1.13 7.49 -3.22
N CYS A 152 -1.54 6.28 -3.55
CA CYS A 152 -0.66 5.28 -4.14
C CYS A 152 -0.61 5.41 -5.66
N CYS A 153 0.57 5.68 -6.21
CA CYS A 153 0.79 5.68 -7.67
C CYS A 153 1.24 4.30 -8.14
N PRO A 154 1.19 3.98 -9.45
CA PRO A 154 1.66 2.70 -9.98
C PRO A 154 3.12 2.44 -9.58
N ALA A 155 3.39 1.24 -9.07
CA ALA A 155 4.72 0.86 -8.62
C ALA A 155 5.70 0.70 -9.80
N PRO A 156 6.93 1.21 -9.69
CA PRO A 156 7.97 0.97 -10.69
C PRO A 156 8.25 -0.52 -10.86
N VAL A 157 8.65 -0.91 -12.07
CA VAL A 157 8.97 -2.31 -12.40
C VAL A 157 10.05 -2.89 -11.47
N GLU A 158 11.02 -2.07 -11.06
CA GLU A 158 12.06 -2.48 -10.10
C GLU A 158 11.46 -2.89 -8.76
N MET A 159 10.50 -2.13 -8.24
CA MET A 159 9.81 -2.44 -6.98
C MET A 159 8.95 -3.70 -7.12
N VAL A 160 8.23 -3.86 -8.24
CA VAL A 160 7.47 -5.09 -8.52
C VAL A 160 8.42 -6.30 -8.59
N SER A 161 9.56 -6.17 -9.26
CA SER A 161 10.56 -7.23 -9.38
C SER A 161 11.11 -7.63 -8.01
N ARG A 162 11.51 -6.64 -7.20
CA ARG A 162 12.17 -6.85 -5.92
C ARG A 162 11.21 -7.35 -4.82
N HIS A 163 9.95 -6.90 -4.82
CA HIS A 163 8.99 -7.23 -3.76
C HIS A 163 8.04 -8.39 -4.09
N LEU A 164 7.94 -8.81 -5.36
CA LEU A 164 7.08 -9.91 -5.80
C LEU A 164 7.83 -10.95 -6.63
N VAL A 165 8.38 -10.56 -7.77
CA VAL A 165 8.89 -11.53 -8.76
C VAL A 165 10.09 -12.32 -8.22
N GLN A 166 11.13 -11.65 -7.73
CA GLN A 166 12.33 -12.32 -7.23
C GLN A 166 12.05 -13.19 -5.99
N PRO A 167 11.30 -12.72 -4.96
CA PRO A 167 10.92 -13.58 -3.83
C PRO A 167 10.13 -14.81 -4.25
N LEU A 168 9.16 -14.67 -5.15
CA LEU A 168 8.33 -15.80 -5.61
C LEU A 168 9.14 -16.84 -6.39
N ILE A 169 10.05 -16.41 -7.27
CA ILE A 169 10.95 -17.33 -8.00
C ILE A 169 11.84 -18.09 -7.01
N ARG A 170 12.44 -17.38 -6.04
CA ARG A 170 13.29 -18.01 -5.01
C ARG A 170 12.51 -19.00 -4.17
N MET A 171 11.29 -18.64 -3.74
CA MET A 171 10.44 -19.52 -2.96
C MET A 171 10.08 -20.78 -3.75
N SER A 172 9.74 -20.66 -5.03
CA SER A 172 9.45 -21.79 -5.91
C SER A 172 10.62 -22.77 -6.00
N LEU A 173 11.85 -22.25 -6.17
CA LEU A 173 13.07 -23.08 -6.20
C LEU A 173 13.32 -23.81 -4.87
N VAL A 174 13.14 -23.11 -3.74
CA VAL A 174 13.28 -23.72 -2.40
C VAL A 174 12.25 -24.82 -2.19
N LEU A 175 10.99 -24.57 -2.53
CA LEU A 175 9.91 -25.57 -2.43
C LEU A 175 10.19 -26.78 -3.34
N GLN A 176 10.70 -26.56 -4.55
CA GLN A 176 11.07 -27.64 -5.45
C GLN A 176 12.18 -28.53 -4.87
N HIS A 177 13.22 -27.94 -4.28
CA HIS A 177 14.27 -28.70 -3.59
C HIS A 177 13.70 -29.49 -2.40
N GLN A 178 12.83 -28.88 -1.59
CA GLN A 178 12.18 -29.58 -0.47
C GLN A 178 11.39 -30.81 -0.92
N VAL A 179 10.66 -30.71 -2.04
CA VAL A 179 9.93 -31.85 -2.62
C VAL A 179 10.90 -32.97 -3.01
N GLN A 180 12.05 -32.64 -3.61
CA GLN A 180 13.06 -33.63 -4.00
C GLN A 180 13.68 -34.32 -2.79
N GLU A 181 14.05 -33.56 -1.75
CA GLU A 181 14.61 -34.09 -0.51
C GLU A 181 13.63 -35.02 0.19
N LEU A 182 12.36 -34.60 0.33
CA LEU A 182 11.31 -35.42 0.92
C LEU A 182 11.05 -36.69 0.11
N THR A 183 11.09 -36.61 -1.23
CA THR A 183 10.95 -37.80 -2.09
C THR A 183 12.10 -38.77 -1.89
N SER A 184 13.34 -38.29 -1.81
CA SER A 184 14.50 -39.14 -1.53
C SER A 184 14.41 -39.80 -0.15
N LEU A 185 13.94 -39.07 0.85
CA LEU A 185 13.77 -39.59 2.20
C LEU A 185 12.70 -40.70 2.24
N LEU A 186 11.59 -40.52 1.52
CA LEU A 186 10.55 -41.55 1.38
C LEU A 186 11.10 -42.82 0.74
N LEU A 187 11.80 -42.72 -0.39
CA LEU A 187 12.39 -43.89 -1.06
C LEU A 187 13.37 -44.65 -0.17
N GLN A 188 14.18 -43.93 0.61
CA GLN A 188 15.09 -44.56 1.57
C GLN A 188 14.31 -45.32 2.65
N LYS A 189 13.22 -44.75 3.15
CA LYS A 189 12.37 -45.38 4.16
C LYS A 189 11.61 -46.59 3.61
N ASP A 190 11.15 -46.54 2.37
CA ASP A 190 10.53 -47.67 1.70
C ASP A 190 11.52 -48.84 1.56
N ALA A 191 12.77 -48.56 1.17
CA ALA A 191 13.81 -49.59 1.08
C ALA A 191 14.14 -50.23 2.43
N GLU A 192 14.22 -49.43 3.50
CA GLU A 192 14.41 -49.93 4.87
C GLU A 192 13.23 -50.84 5.31
N ILE A 193 11.99 -50.48 4.97
CA ILE A 193 10.81 -51.30 5.29
C ILE A 193 10.84 -52.64 4.55
N GLU A 194 11.23 -52.66 3.27
CA GLU A 194 11.34 -53.91 2.52
C GLU A 194 12.49 -54.80 3.03
N GLU A 195 13.54 -54.24 3.63
CA GLU A 195 14.60 -55.03 4.28
C GLU A 195 14.11 -55.78 5.53
N TYR A 196 13.12 -55.24 6.24
CA TYR A 196 12.53 -55.89 7.43
C TYR A 196 11.45 -56.94 7.13
N ARG A 197 11.02 -57.08 5.86
CA ARG A 197 9.99 -58.05 5.44
C ARG A 197 10.59 -59.39 5.02
#